data_AF-A0A1B0A031-F1
#
_entry.id   AF-A0A1B0A031-F1
#
_cell.length_a   1.000
_cell.length_b   1.000
_cell.length_c   1.000
_cell.angle_alpha   90.00
_cell.angle_beta   90.00
_cell.angle_gamma   90.00
#
_symmetry.space_group_name_H-M   'P 1'
#
loop_
_entity.id
_entity.type
_entity.pdbx_description
1 polymer ?
#
loop_
_entity_poly.entity_id
_entity_poly.type
_entity_poly.pdbx_seq_one_letter_code
_entity_poly.pdbx_strand_id
1 'polypeptide(L)' 'MRWCIVNEYQMLTPEHLTTAAGQPRLEIFPMQGVQRKPVGKSLILTCRPNVPDASLVADLQWKDNLNNTILPKP' A
#
# COMPACT_ATOMS: atom_id res chain seq x y z
N MET A 1 -10.08 10.83 0.14
CA MET A 1 -9.20 9.72 0.55
C MET A 1 -8.10 9.55 -0.49
N ARG A 2 -6.92 9.11 -0.06
CA ARG A 2 -5.88 8.58 -0.96
C ARG A 2 -5.67 7.15 -0.50
N TRP A 3 -5.60 6.23 -1.43
CA TRP A 3 -5.41 4.80 -1.16
C TRP A 3 -4.21 4.31 -1.96
N CYS A 4 -3.42 3.44 -1.37
CA CYS A 4 -2.28 2.83 -2.05
C CYS A 4 -2.71 1.46 -2.60
N ILE A 5 -2.10 1.02 -3.69
CA ILE A 5 -2.32 -0.30 -4.29
C ILE A 5 -0.99 -0.89 -4.77
N VAL A 6 -0.97 -2.20 -4.96
CA VAL A 6 0.07 -2.93 -5.70
C VAL A 6 -0.59 -3.45 -6.97
N ASN A 7 -0.16 -2.98 -8.15
CA ASN A 7 -0.82 -3.33 -9.43
C ASN A 7 -0.47 -4.72 -9.93
N GLU A 8 0.67 -5.26 -9.50
CA GLU A 8 1.15 -6.54 -9.98
C GLU A 8 1.74 -7.30 -8.80
N TYR A 9 0.92 -8.18 -8.22
CA TYR A 9 1.45 -9.33 -7.51
C TYR A 9 1.74 -10.36 -8.60
N GLN A 10 3.00 -10.77 -8.76
CA GLN A 10 3.28 -12.01 -9.49
C GLN A 10 2.58 -13.13 -8.74
N MET A 11 1.38 -13.50 -9.20
CA MET A 11 0.58 -14.58 -8.65
C MET A 11 1.32 -15.88 -8.94
N LEU A 12 2.24 -16.26 -8.06
CA LEU A 12 2.53 -17.67 -7.87
C LEU A 12 1.21 -18.32 -7.44
N THR A 13 0.85 -19.38 -8.16
CA THR A 13 -0.41 -20.13 -8.04
C THR A 13 -0.81 -20.37 -6.57
N PRO A 14 -2.12 -20.55 -6.28
CA PRO A 14 -2.65 -20.70 -4.92
C PRO A 14 -2.05 -21.86 -4.09
N GLU A 15 -1.18 -22.68 -4.70
CA GLU A 15 -0.50 -23.80 -4.06
C GLU A 15 0.74 -23.40 -3.24
N HIS A 16 1.22 -22.15 -3.35
CA HIS A 16 2.45 -21.70 -2.66
C HIS A 16 2.26 -20.76 -1.47
N LEU A 17 1.02 -20.41 -1.08
CA LEU A 17 0.75 -19.45 0.01
C LEU A 17 0.21 -20.08 1.30
N THR A 18 0.25 -21.41 1.43
CA THR A 18 -0.25 -22.16 2.59
C THR A 18 0.84 -22.55 3.60
N THR A 19 1.78 -21.65 3.88
CA THR A 19 2.70 -21.84 5.01
C THR A 19 2.78 -20.57 5.86
N ALA A 20 1.89 -20.46 6.84
CA ALA A 20 1.94 -19.61 8.04
C ALA A 20 2.20 -18.08 7.91
N ALA A 21 2.54 -17.55 6.74
CA ALA A 21 2.69 -16.14 6.46
C ALA A 21 1.34 -15.63 5.94
N GLY A 22 0.64 -14.85 6.77
CA GLY A 22 -0.75 -14.45 6.54
C GLY A 22 -1.02 -13.79 5.18
N GLN A 23 -2.31 -13.72 4.84
CA GLN A 23 -2.78 -13.13 3.57
C GLN A 23 -2.08 -11.79 3.27
N PRO A 24 -1.60 -11.60 2.02
CA PRO A 24 -0.92 -10.39 1.63
C PRO A 24 -1.85 -9.19 1.88
N ARG A 25 -1.34 -8.18 2.57
CA ARG A 25 -2.13 -6.99 2.93
C ARG A 25 -1.29 -5.73 2.75
N LEU A 26 -1.99 -4.64 2.50
CA LEU A 26 -1.38 -3.33 2.43
C LEU A 26 -1.65 -2.55 3.71
N GLU A 27 -0.61 -2.02 4.32
CA GLU A 27 -0.69 -1.22 5.54
C GLU A 27 -0.39 0.24 5.19
N ILE A 28 -1.24 1.16 5.65
CA ILE A 28 -1.05 2.61 5.46
C ILE A 28 -0.81 3.26 6.81
N PHE A 29 0.38 3.84 6.99
CA PHE A 29 0.76 4.52 8.23
C PHE A 29 0.60 6.04 8.10
N PRO A 30 0.20 6.73 9.19
CA PRO A 30 -0.18 6.15 10.49
C PRO A 30 -1.58 5.51 10.46
N MET A 31 -1.76 4.36 11.13
CA MET A 31 -3.02 3.59 11.10
C MET A 31 -4.12 4.12 12.05
N GLN A 32 -3.90 5.29 12.67
CA GLN A 32 -4.89 5.88 13.58
C GLN A 32 -6.19 6.21 12.83
N GLY A 33 -7.34 5.85 13.41
CA GLY A 33 -8.65 6.08 12.77
C GLY A 33 -8.96 7.54 12.47
N VAL A 34 -8.39 8.47 13.26
CA VAL A 34 -8.43 9.91 12.99
C VAL A 34 -6.99 10.43 12.99
N GLN A 35 -6.52 10.89 11.83
CA GLN A 35 -5.24 11.56 11.71
C GLN A 35 -5.44 13.08 11.78
N ARG A 36 -4.81 13.75 12.74
CA ARG A 36 -4.85 15.21 12.89
C ARG A 36 -3.53 15.81 12.46
N LYS A 37 -3.58 16.91 11.72
CA LYS A 37 -2.40 17.72 11.36
C LYS A 37 -2.69 19.20 11.56
N PRO A 38 -1.70 20.03 11.96
CA PRO A 38 -1.88 21.47 11.98
C PRO A 38 -2.20 22.02 10.58
N VAL A 39 -2.98 23.09 10.52
CA VAL A 39 -3.27 23.80 9.27
C VAL A 39 -1.97 24.33 8.67
N GLY A 40 -1.81 24.19 7.35
CA GLY A 40 -0.57 24.56 6.64
C GLY A 40 0.59 23.56 6.76
N LYS A 41 0.43 22.45 7.50
CA LYS A 41 1.43 21.37 7.56
C LYS A 41 1.04 20.20 6.66
N SER A 42 2.06 19.52 6.15
CA SER A 42 1.91 18.29 5.38
C SER A 42 1.77 17.09 6.31
N LEU A 43 0.98 16.11 5.89
CA LEU A 43 0.88 14.80 6.54
C LEU A 43 1.45 13.79 5.56
N ILE A 44 2.46 13.05 6.00
CA ILE A 44 3.10 12.01 5.19
C ILE A 44 2.38 10.70 5.49
N LEU A 45 1.86 10.07 4.44
CA LEU A 45 1.34 8.71 4.52
C LEU A 45 2.39 7.76 3.97
N THR A 46 2.62 6.66 4.68
CA THR A 46 3.53 5.60 4.24
C THR A 46 2.73 4.38 3.83
N CYS A 47 2.96 3.90 2.62
CA CYS A 47 2.37 2.65 2.14
C CYS A 47 3.40 1.53 2.32
N ARG A 48 3.02 0.48 3.06
CA ARG A 48 3.87 -0.69 3.33
C ARG A 48 3.12 -1.96 2.94
N PRO A 49 3.61 -2.72 1.93
CA PRO A 49 3.10 -4.06 1.68
C PRO A 49 3.59 -5.00 2.77
N ASN A 50 2.67 -5.80 3.30
CA ASN A 50 2.95 -6.91 4.19
C ASN A 50 2.74 -8.20 3.39
N VAL A 51 3.86 -8.71 2.88
CA VAL A 51 3.95 -9.89 2.03
C VAL A 51 5.06 -10.80 2.54
N PRO A 52 4.99 -12.12 2.29
CA PRO A 52 6.02 -13.06 2.72
C PRO A 52 7.41 -12.78 2.13
N ASP A 53 7.44 -12.32 0.87
CA ASP A 53 8.66 -11.94 0.16
C ASP A 53 8.47 -10.56 -0.48
N ALA A 54 9.33 -9.61 -0.12
CA ALA A 54 9.32 -8.25 -0.64
C ALA A 54 9.60 -8.18 -2.15
N SER A 55 10.28 -9.19 -2.71
CA SER A 55 10.58 -9.31 -4.13
C SER A 55 9.31 -9.49 -4.99
N LEU A 56 8.19 -9.89 -4.37
CA LEU A 56 6.90 -10.03 -5.04
C LEU A 56 6.18 -8.68 -5.27
N VAL A 57 6.73 -7.58 -4.74
CA VAL A 57 6.17 -6.24 -4.90
C VAL A 57 6.80 -5.57 -6.12
N ALA A 58 6.09 -5.59 -7.25
CA ALA A 58 6.61 -5.00 -8.48
C ALA A 58 6.33 -3.48 -8.60
N ASP A 59 5.11 -3.04 -8.29
CA ASP A 59 4.68 -1.66 -8.54
C ASP A 59 3.71 -1.16 -7.46
N LEU A 60 4.18 -0.24 -6.61
CA LEU A 60 3.41 0.43 -5.55
C LEU A 60 2.92 1.79 -6.03
N GLN A 61 1.60 2.00 -6.08
CA GLN A 61 1.00 3.24 -6.56
C GLN A 61 0.02 3.85 -5.57
N TRP A 62 0.07 5.18 -5.45
CA TRP A 62 -0.99 5.94 -4.81
C TRP A 62 -2.09 6.27 -5.81
N LYS A 63 -3.33 6.08 -5.38
CA LYS A 63 -4.55 6.32 -6.14
C LYS A 63 -5.38 7.39 -5.43
N ASP A 64 -5.99 8.29 -6.20
CA ASP A 64 -6.97 9.26 -5.69
C ASP A 64 -8.37 8.66 -5.57
N ASN A 65 -9.33 9.44 -5.07
CA ASN A 65 -10.73 9.02 -4.93
C ASN A 65 -11.40 8.56 -6.23
N LEU A 66 -10.87 8.96 -7.40
CA LEU A 66 -11.38 8.62 -8.72
C LEU A 66 -10.57 7.48 -9.36
N ASN A 67 -9.71 6.82 -8.58
CA ASN A 67 -8.85 5.71 -8.99
C ASN A 67 -7.75 6.10 -10.01
N ASN A 68 -7.39 7.39 -10.08
CA ASN A 68 -6.27 7.86 -10.90
C ASN A 68 -4.94 7.70 -10.16
N THR A 69 -3.88 7.32 -10.87
CA THR A 69 -2.53 7.25 -10.30
C THR A 69 -2.01 8.65 -9.97
N ILE A 70 -1.60 8.84 -8.72
CA ILE A 70 -0.92 10.04 -8.25
C ILE A 70 0.57 9.84 -8.50
N LEU A 71 1.12 10.56 -9.47
CA LEU A 71 2.54 10.53 -9.75
C LEU A 71 3.32 11.20 -8.61
N PRO A 72 4.51 10.70 -8.25
CA PRO A 72 5.41 11.40 -7.35
C PRO A 72 5.74 12.77 -7.92
N LYS A 73 5.88 13.77 -7.05
CA LYS A 73 6.36 15.09 -7.47
C LYS A 73 7.80 14.93 -7.97
N PRO A 74 8.18 15.59 -9.08
CA PRO A 74 9.55 15.62 -9.55
C PRO A 74 10.50 16.26 -8.54
#